data_AF-A0A1M6YL35-F1
#
_entry.id   AF-A0A1M6YL35-F1
#
_cell.length_a   1.000
_cell.length_b   1.000
_cell.length_c   1.000
_cell.angle_alpha   90.00
_cell.angle_beta   90.00
_cell.angle_gamma   90.00
#
_symmetry.space_group_name_H-M   'P 1'
#
loop_
_entity.id
_entity.type
_entity.pdbx_description
1 polymer ?
#
loop_
_entity_poly.entity_id
_entity_poly.type
_entity_poly.pdbx_seq_one_letter_code
_entity_poly.pdbx_strand_id
1 'polypeptide(L)'
;MTSIDAKEAASALSDIASIAHRVRQSTTYHIASLMLILWGVLVFAGNVVNYLWPRHGAYVWIAVNVLGFAGSCAIGAFESRRTKLLSFDPRSVAAFVLFFAFGVLWSVGLGHFGPRQLGVFWPTYFMMIYTIVGLWVGAAFVAIGLGITALTLIGYFLVDGAAFLLWMAVVNGGGLILGGLWMRRS
;
A
#
# COMPACT_ATOMS: atom_id res chain seq x y z
N MET A 1 20.83 -40.68 -28.54
CA MET A 1 21.16 -39.65 -27.53
C MET A 1 20.89 -38.30 -28.16
N THR A 2 19.74 -37.70 -27.85
CA THR A 2 19.34 -36.39 -28.35
C THR A 2 20.10 -35.31 -27.58
N SER A 3 21.22 -34.85 -28.14
CA SER A 3 21.93 -33.67 -27.62
C SER A 3 21.07 -32.45 -27.91
N ILE A 4 20.46 -31.89 -26.87
CA ILE A 4 19.82 -30.57 -26.94
C ILE A 4 20.90 -29.59 -27.39
N ASP A 5 20.66 -28.86 -28.48
CA ASP A 5 21.59 -27.85 -28.97
C ASP A 5 21.74 -26.75 -27.91
N ALA A 6 22.97 -26.27 -27.67
CA ALA A 6 23.23 -25.32 -26.58
C ALA A 6 22.39 -24.03 -26.72
N LYS A 7 22.01 -23.67 -27.96
CA LYS A 7 21.12 -22.56 -28.27
C LYS A 7 19.67 -22.82 -27.88
N GLU A 8 19.20 -24.06 -28.03
CA GLU A 8 17.86 -24.52 -27.69
C GLU A 8 17.68 -24.65 -26.16
N ALA A 9 18.73 -25.11 -25.48
CA ALA A 9 18.80 -25.06 -24.02
C ALA A 9 18.79 -23.62 -23.48
N ALA A 10 19.53 -22.70 -24.12
CA ALA A 10 19.55 -21.29 -23.75
C ALA A 10 18.21 -20.58 -24.01
N SER A 11 17.51 -20.90 -25.11
CA SER A 11 16.18 -20.32 -25.38
C SER A 11 15.15 -20.85 -24.39
N ALA A 12 15.14 -22.15 -24.09
CA ALA A 12 14.25 -22.72 -23.08
C ALA A 12 14.50 -22.11 -21.68
N LEU A 13 15.77 -21.85 -21.31
CA LEU A 13 16.10 -21.20 -20.05
C LEU A 13 15.64 -19.73 -20.02
N SER A 14 15.78 -19.01 -21.13
CA SER A 14 15.29 -17.64 -21.30
C SER A 14 13.77 -17.58 -21.21
N ASP A 15 13.06 -18.53 -21.82
CA ASP A 15 11.61 -18.62 -21.76
C ASP A 15 11.14 -18.89 -20.34
N ILE A 16 11.77 -19.83 -19.62
CA ILE A 16 11.50 -20.09 -18.19
C ILE A 16 11.77 -18.84 -17.34
N ALA A 17 12.87 -18.11 -17.59
CA ALA A 17 13.17 -16.87 -16.88
C ALA A 17 12.13 -15.78 -17.15
N SER A 18 11.65 -15.67 -18.39
CA SER A 18 10.61 -14.70 -18.78
C SER A 18 9.25 -15.04 -18.16
N ILE A 19 8.89 -16.33 -18.09
CA ILE A 19 7.67 -16.82 -17.45
C ILE A 19 7.77 -16.61 -15.94
N ALA A 20 8.91 -16.95 -15.31
CA ALA A 20 9.14 -16.72 -13.89
C ALA A 20 9.08 -15.23 -13.53
N HIS A 21 9.63 -14.35 -14.37
CA HIS A 21 9.54 -12.91 -14.19
C HIS A 21 8.08 -12.43 -14.26
N ARG A 22 7.31 -12.86 -15.27
CA ARG A 22 5.88 -12.51 -15.41
C ARG A 22 5.03 -13.04 -14.26
N VAL A 23 5.27 -14.27 -13.81
CA VAL A 23 4.54 -14.88 -12.67
C VAL A 23 4.86 -14.16 -11.36
N ARG A 24 6.13 -13.81 -11.13
CA ARG A 24 6.56 -13.05 -9.94
C ARG A 24 6.01 -11.62 -9.96
N GLN A 25 5.95 -10.99 -11.13
CA GLN A 25 5.30 -9.70 -11.32
C GLN A 25 3.80 -9.81 -11.03
N SER A 26 3.08 -10.77 -11.64
CA SER A 26 1.65 -11.00 -11.40
C SER A 26 1.33 -11.27 -9.92
N THR A 27 2.16 -12.05 -9.22
CA THR A 27 2.00 -12.31 -7.78
C THR A 27 2.21 -11.04 -6.95
N THR A 28 3.21 -10.23 -7.30
CA THR A 28 3.48 -8.95 -6.61
C THR A 28 2.33 -7.96 -6.81
N TYR A 29 1.78 -7.87 -8.03
CA TYR A 29 0.60 -7.06 -8.33
C TYR A 29 -0.64 -7.56 -7.59
N HIS A 30 -0.82 -8.89 -7.45
CA HIS A 30 -1.93 -9.46 -6.70
C HIS A 30 -1.88 -9.12 -5.21
N ILE A 31 -0.73 -9.33 -4.56
CA ILE A 31 -0.52 -9.03 -3.14
C ILE A 31 -0.68 -7.53 -2.88
N ALA A 32 -0.07 -6.70 -3.72
CA ALA A 32 -0.16 -5.26 -3.61
C ALA A 32 -1.60 -4.75 -3.82
N SER A 33 -2.34 -5.31 -4.77
CA SER A 33 -3.77 -5.03 -4.98
C SER A 33 -4.60 -5.36 -3.73
N LEU A 34 -4.38 -6.53 -3.11
CA LEU A 34 -5.08 -6.91 -1.88
C LEU A 34 -4.76 -5.97 -0.72
N MET A 35 -3.48 -5.58 -0.56
CA MET A 35 -3.07 -4.62 0.47
C MET A 35 -3.66 -3.22 0.22
N LEU A 36 -3.67 -2.75 -1.03
CA LEU A 36 -4.32 -1.49 -1.42
C LEU A 36 -5.81 -1.49 -1.05
N ILE A 37 -6.54 -2.57 -1.37
CA ILE A 37 -7.98 -2.66 -1.07
C ILE A 37 -8.21 -2.73 0.44
N LEU A 38 -7.45 -3.54 1.18
CA LEU A 38 -7.55 -3.66 2.64
C LEU A 38 -7.35 -2.29 3.31
N TRP A 39 -6.23 -1.63 3.01
CA TRP A 39 -5.92 -0.33 3.58
C TRP A 39 -6.90 0.75 3.12
N GLY A 40 -7.34 0.71 1.86
CA GLY A 40 -8.34 1.62 1.33
C GLY A 40 -9.68 1.54 2.07
N VAL A 41 -10.19 0.33 2.30
CA VAL A 41 -11.44 0.10 3.07
C VAL A 41 -11.28 0.56 4.52
N LEU A 42 -10.18 0.22 5.17
CA LEU A 42 -9.92 0.60 6.56
C LEU A 42 -9.79 2.12 6.73
N VAL A 43 -9.08 2.79 5.81
CA VAL A 43 -8.92 4.25 5.83
C VAL A 43 -10.24 4.95 5.48
N PHE A 44 -11.01 4.42 4.54
CA PHE A 44 -12.35 4.94 4.23
C PHE A 44 -13.25 4.88 5.47
N ALA A 45 -13.36 3.70 6.09
CA ALA A 45 -14.16 3.49 7.29
C ALA A 45 -13.64 4.35 8.47
N GLY A 46 -12.32 4.42 8.65
CA GLY A 46 -11.69 5.22 9.70
C GLY A 46 -12.03 6.70 9.59
N ASN A 47 -11.97 7.27 8.39
CA ASN A 47 -12.32 8.67 8.17
C ASN A 47 -13.82 8.93 8.36
N VAL A 48 -14.70 8.03 7.92
CA VAL A 48 -16.17 8.15 8.13
C VAL A 48 -16.52 8.08 9.61
N VAL A 49 -15.96 7.11 10.35
CA VAL A 49 -16.20 6.98 11.79
C VAL A 49 -15.63 8.17 12.55
N ASN A 50 -14.46 8.68 12.17
CA ASN A 50 -13.87 9.87 12.77
C ASN A 50 -14.70 11.14 12.48
N TYR A 51 -15.35 11.21 11.31
CA TYR A 51 -16.30 12.28 11.00
C TYR A 51 -17.55 12.22 11.89
N LEU A 52 -18.09 11.02 12.15
CA LEU A 52 -19.26 10.82 13.01
C LEU A 52 -18.96 11.00 14.51
N TRP A 53 -17.76 10.59 14.96
CA TRP A 53 -17.32 10.69 16.36
C TRP A 53 -15.92 11.33 16.48
N PRO A 54 -15.80 12.65 16.25
CA PRO A 54 -14.51 13.34 16.26
C PRO A 54 -13.81 13.29 17.63
N ARG A 55 -14.57 13.16 18.74
CA ARG A 55 -14.03 13.05 20.10
C ARG A 55 -13.23 11.77 20.35
N HIS A 56 -13.49 10.70 19.59
CA HIS A 56 -12.81 9.40 19.74
C HIS A 56 -11.85 9.09 18.59
N GLY A 57 -11.50 10.08 17.76
CA GLY A 57 -10.69 9.89 16.55
C GLY A 57 -9.38 9.12 16.80
N ALA A 58 -8.67 9.41 17.90
CA ALA A 58 -7.44 8.71 18.24
C ALA A 58 -7.64 7.19 18.41
N TYR A 59 -8.71 6.76 19.10
CA TYR A 59 -9.02 5.34 19.29
C TYR A 59 -9.42 4.66 17.98
N VAL A 60 -10.17 5.35 17.13
CA VAL A 60 -10.55 4.86 15.79
C VAL A 60 -9.30 4.60 14.95
N TRP A 61 -8.35 5.53 14.95
CA TRP A 61 -7.11 5.36 14.20
C TRP A 61 -6.20 4.28 14.78
N ILE A 62 -6.14 4.11 16.11
CA ILE A 62 -5.42 2.97 16.72
C ILE A 62 -6.04 1.65 16.26
N ALA A 63 -7.37 1.52 16.31
CA ALA A 63 -8.07 0.33 15.85
C ALA A 63 -7.81 0.04 14.35
N VAL A 64 -7.89 1.07 13.51
CA VAL A 64 -7.59 0.97 12.07
C VAL A 64 -6.15 0.50 11.82
N ASN A 65 -5.17 1.03 12.55
CA ASN A 65 -3.77 0.61 12.41
C ASN A 65 -3.56 -0.83 12.86
N VAL A 66 -4.14 -1.24 13.99
CA VAL A 66 -4.05 -2.62 14.49
C VAL A 66 -4.70 -3.60 13.51
N LEU A 67 -5.88 -3.28 13.01
CA LEU A 67 -6.57 -4.09 12.00
C LEU A 67 -5.81 -4.14 10.68
N GLY A 68 -5.24 -3.02 10.24
CA GLY A 68 -4.44 -2.93 9.02
C GLY A 68 -3.15 -3.74 9.12
N PHE A 69 -2.46 -3.67 10.26
CA PHE A 69 -1.28 -4.49 10.55
C PHE A 69 -1.64 -5.97 10.56
N ALA A 70 -2.65 -6.37 11.33
CA ALA A 70 -3.10 -7.76 11.41
C ALA A 70 -3.53 -8.31 10.05
N GLY A 71 -4.29 -7.54 9.27
CA GLY A 71 -4.72 -7.91 7.93
C GLY A 71 -3.56 -8.01 6.94
N SER A 72 -2.57 -7.12 7.03
CA SER A 72 -1.37 -7.18 6.18
C SER A 72 -0.53 -8.42 6.48
N CYS A 73 -0.35 -8.76 7.78
CA CYS A 73 0.29 -10.00 8.20
C CYS A 73 -0.49 -11.23 7.74
N ALA A 74 -1.83 -11.21 7.82
CA ALA A 74 -2.68 -12.31 7.38
C ALA A 74 -2.54 -12.53 5.86
N ILE A 75 -2.63 -11.49 5.04
CA ILE A 75 -2.45 -11.58 3.58
C ILE A 75 -1.07 -12.15 3.25
N GLY A 76 0.00 -11.63 3.89
CA GLY A 76 1.36 -12.15 3.72
C GLY A 76 1.49 -13.62 4.08
N ALA A 77 0.87 -14.06 5.18
CA ALA A 77 0.89 -15.45 5.63
C ALA A 77 0.08 -16.40 4.70
N PHE A 78 -1.10 -15.96 4.25
CA PHE A 78 -1.93 -16.76 3.33
C PHE A 78 -1.25 -16.94 1.97
N GLU A 79 -0.64 -15.89 1.42
CA GLU A 79 0.01 -15.94 0.10
C GLU A 79 1.35 -16.69 0.15
N SER A 80 2.11 -16.58 1.25
CA SER A 80 3.30 -17.43 1.48
C SER A 80 2.94 -18.92 1.52
N ARG A 81 1.84 -19.28 2.19
CA ARG A 81 1.33 -20.67 2.21
C ARG A 81 0.87 -21.15 0.84
N ARG A 82 0.25 -20.27 0.04
CA ARG A 82 -0.28 -20.61 -1.28
C ARG A 82 0.81 -20.82 -2.33
N THR A 83 1.88 -20.03 -2.26
CA THR A 83 2.88 -19.97 -3.33
C THR A 83 4.08 -20.89 -3.08
N LYS A 84 4.33 -21.37 -1.84
CA LYS A 84 5.51 -22.18 -1.42
C LYS A 84 6.91 -21.61 -1.79
N LEU A 85 6.98 -20.54 -2.58
CA LEU A 85 8.17 -19.89 -3.12
C LEU A 85 8.54 -18.60 -2.36
N LEU A 86 7.57 -17.98 -1.68
CA LEU A 86 7.78 -16.79 -0.86
C LEU A 86 8.15 -17.23 0.56
N SER A 87 9.45 -17.50 0.77
CA SER A 87 9.99 -17.62 2.12
C SER A 87 9.67 -16.34 2.88
N PHE A 88 9.07 -16.47 4.07
CA PHE A 88 8.71 -15.36 4.94
C PHE A 88 10.02 -14.68 5.40
N ASP A 89 10.45 -13.64 4.69
CA ASP A 89 11.70 -12.95 5.01
C ASP A 89 11.47 -12.03 6.21
N PRO A 90 12.09 -12.28 7.38
CA PRO A 90 11.96 -11.41 8.54
C PRO A 90 12.38 -9.97 8.25
N ARG A 91 13.19 -9.73 7.21
CA ARG A 91 13.56 -8.38 6.75
C ARG A 91 12.35 -7.59 6.27
N SER A 92 11.35 -8.22 5.66
CA SER A 92 10.12 -7.54 5.22
C SER A 92 9.28 -7.10 6.42
N VAL A 93 9.21 -7.92 7.48
CA VAL A 93 8.55 -7.55 8.73
C VAL A 93 9.32 -6.42 9.42
N ALA A 94 10.65 -6.52 9.50
CA ALA A 94 11.49 -5.46 10.05
C ALA A 94 11.35 -4.14 9.28
N ALA A 95 11.30 -4.18 7.94
CA ALA A 95 11.07 -3.01 7.10
C ALA A 95 9.69 -2.39 7.37
N PHE A 96 8.65 -3.20 7.53
CA PHE A 96 7.30 -2.73 7.86
C PHE A 96 7.25 -2.08 9.24
N VAL A 97 7.88 -2.69 10.25
CA VAL A 97 7.99 -2.14 11.61
C VAL A 97 8.79 -0.84 11.61
N LEU A 98 9.93 -0.79 10.93
CA LEU A 98 10.75 0.41 10.80
C LEU A 98 9.98 1.54 10.13
N PHE A 99 9.24 1.25 9.06
CA PHE A 99 8.41 2.22 8.37
C PHE A 99 7.40 2.88 9.33
N PHE A 100 6.66 2.08 10.09
CA PHE A 100 5.75 2.61 11.12
C PHE A 100 6.48 3.37 12.22
N ALA A 101 7.60 2.84 12.71
CA ALA A 101 8.39 3.46 13.78
C ALA A 101 8.92 4.84 13.35
N PHE A 102 9.40 4.99 12.12
CA PHE A 102 9.79 6.27 11.57
C PHE A 102 8.59 7.21 11.43
N GLY A 103 7.47 6.73 10.88
CA GLY A 103 6.23 7.53 10.80
C GLY A 103 5.80 8.07 12.16
N VAL A 104 5.85 7.25 13.22
CA VAL A 104 5.53 7.65 14.60
C VAL A 104 6.57 8.61 15.18
N LEU A 105 7.87 8.34 14.98
CA LEU A 105 8.95 9.20 15.45
C LEU A 105 8.80 10.64 14.92
N TRP A 106 8.53 10.77 13.61
CA TRP A 106 8.34 12.08 12.99
C TRP A 106 7.00 12.72 13.39
N SER A 107 5.91 11.94 13.47
CA SER A 107 4.59 12.49 13.73
C SER A 107 4.28 12.81 15.19
N VAL A 108 4.87 12.09 16.13
CA VAL A 108 4.62 12.21 17.58
C VAL A 108 5.87 12.65 18.34
N GLY A 109 7.04 12.18 17.93
CA GLY A 109 8.30 12.47 18.63
C GLY A 109 8.90 13.83 18.29
N LEU A 110 8.93 14.20 17.01
CA LEU A 110 9.59 15.42 16.52
C LEU A 110 8.61 16.50 16.02
N GLY A 111 7.50 16.10 15.42
CA GLY A 111 6.52 17.02 14.84
C GLY A 111 5.39 17.37 15.80
N HIS A 112 5.15 18.67 16.02
CA HIS A 112 3.94 19.15 16.70
C HIS A 112 2.79 19.27 15.69
N PHE A 113 2.35 18.14 15.13
CA PHE A 113 1.32 18.16 14.10
C PHE A 113 -0.09 18.24 14.69
N GLY A 114 -0.88 19.19 14.18
CA GLY A 114 -2.31 19.23 14.46
C GLY A 114 -3.06 18.05 13.79
N PRO A 115 -4.31 17.76 14.20
CA PRO A 115 -5.09 16.64 13.66
C PRO A 115 -5.21 16.64 12.12
N ARG A 116 -5.33 17.82 11.52
CA ARG A 116 -5.40 18.00 10.06
C ARG A 116 -4.06 17.69 9.37
N GLN A 117 -2.94 18.07 9.99
CA GLN A 117 -1.60 17.80 9.46
C GLN A 117 -1.25 16.31 9.55
N LEU A 118 -1.63 15.64 10.65
CA LEU A 118 -1.51 14.19 10.77
C LEU A 118 -2.31 13.45 9.69
N GLY A 119 -3.50 13.97 9.37
CA GLY A 119 -4.34 13.47 8.29
C GLY A 119 -3.71 13.56 6.90
N VAL A 120 -2.74 14.45 6.68
CA VAL A 120 -1.99 14.59 5.41
C VAL A 120 -0.65 13.86 5.45
N PHE A 121 0.03 13.90 6.59
CA PHE A 121 1.35 13.31 6.77
C PHE A 121 1.32 11.81 6.52
N TRP A 122 0.42 11.08 7.19
CA TRP A 122 0.37 9.62 7.04
C TRP A 122 0.07 9.19 5.61
N PRO A 123 -0.97 9.69 4.93
CA PRO A 123 -1.25 9.30 3.55
C PRO A 123 -0.09 9.60 2.61
N THR A 124 0.52 10.78 2.68
CA THR A 124 1.64 11.14 1.80
C THR A 124 2.88 10.30 2.10
N TYR A 125 3.13 9.98 3.37
CA TYR A 125 4.21 9.09 3.80
C TYR A 125 4.04 7.66 3.25
N PHE A 126 2.82 7.12 3.27
CA PHE A 126 2.51 5.85 2.61
C PHE A 126 2.67 5.95 1.08
N MET A 127 2.10 6.97 0.45
CA MET A 127 2.16 7.14 -1.01
C MET A 127 3.59 7.30 -1.54
N MET A 128 4.51 7.86 -0.75
CA MET A 128 5.92 7.92 -1.10
C MET A 128 6.49 6.52 -1.37
N ILE A 129 6.23 5.55 -0.49
CA ILE A 129 6.69 4.17 -0.69
C ILE A 129 6.03 3.54 -1.91
N TYR A 130 4.71 3.71 -2.07
CA TYR A 130 4.00 3.21 -3.25
C TYR A 130 4.61 3.75 -4.55
N THR A 131 4.99 5.03 -4.57
CA THR A 131 5.62 5.67 -5.72
C THR A 131 7.02 5.09 -5.98
N ILE A 132 7.85 4.95 -4.94
CA ILE A 132 9.20 4.37 -5.07
C ILE A 132 9.13 2.92 -5.57
N VAL A 133 8.28 2.10 -4.96
CA VAL A 133 8.06 0.71 -5.38
C VAL A 133 7.53 0.68 -6.81
N GLY A 134 6.68 1.63 -7.18
CA GLY A 134 6.15 1.77 -8.53
C GLY A 134 7.21 2.03 -9.60
N LEU A 135 8.32 2.67 -9.27
CA LEU A 135 9.42 2.85 -10.22
C LEU A 135 10.02 1.51 -10.69
N TRP A 136 9.91 0.46 -9.88
CA TRP A 136 10.46 -0.87 -10.17
C TRP A 136 9.40 -1.85 -10.65
N VAL A 137 8.18 -1.73 -10.12
CA VAL A 137 7.08 -2.68 -10.37
C VAL A 137 6.21 -2.23 -11.55
N GLY A 138 6.01 -0.92 -11.73
CA GLY A 138 5.33 -0.34 -12.89
C GLY A 138 4.66 1.01 -12.62
N ALA A 139 4.50 1.79 -13.71
CA ALA A 139 3.99 3.16 -13.69
C ALA A 139 2.61 3.32 -13.04
N ALA A 140 1.82 2.25 -12.97
CA ALA A 140 0.52 2.24 -12.30
C ALA A 140 0.59 2.68 -10.84
N PHE A 141 1.55 2.15 -10.09
CA PHE A 141 1.79 2.48 -8.68
C PHE A 141 2.24 3.93 -8.50
N VAL A 142 3.07 4.44 -9.42
CA VAL A 142 3.53 5.83 -9.45
C VAL A 142 2.35 6.77 -9.68
N ALA A 143 1.49 6.47 -10.66
CA ALA A 143 0.31 7.28 -10.96
C ALA A 143 -0.66 7.35 -9.79
N ILE A 144 -0.90 6.22 -9.09
CA ILE A 144 -1.76 6.18 -7.90
C ILE A 144 -1.13 6.95 -6.75
N GLY A 145 0.15 6.71 -6.46
CA GLY A 145 0.87 7.38 -5.38
C GLY A 145 0.91 8.90 -5.54
N LEU A 146 1.27 9.37 -6.74
CA LEU A 146 1.29 10.80 -7.07
C LEU A 146 -0.13 11.39 -7.11
N GLY A 147 -1.10 10.67 -7.67
CA GLY A 147 -2.49 11.13 -7.75
C GLY A 147 -3.11 11.33 -6.37
N ILE A 148 -2.97 10.35 -5.47
CA ILE A 148 -3.48 10.45 -4.10
C ILE A 148 -2.72 11.54 -3.34
N THR A 149 -1.41 11.67 -3.53
CA THR A 149 -0.61 12.75 -2.91
C THR A 149 -1.10 14.12 -3.34
N ALA A 150 -1.27 14.35 -4.65
CA ALA A 150 -1.75 15.62 -5.19
C ALA A 150 -3.16 15.94 -4.68
N LEU A 151 -4.08 14.98 -4.74
CA LEU A 151 -5.45 15.14 -4.24
C LEU A 151 -5.51 15.37 -2.71
N THR A 152 -4.58 14.78 -1.96
CA THR A 152 -4.45 15.01 -0.52
C THR A 152 -4.01 16.46 -0.24
N LEU A 153 -3.03 16.96 -1.00
CA LEU A 153 -2.58 18.36 -0.87
C LEU A 153 -3.67 19.35 -1.30
N ILE A 154 -4.39 19.07 -2.38
CA ILE A 154 -5.57 19.84 -2.81
C ILE A 154 -6.59 19.89 -1.66
N GLY A 155 -6.93 18.74 -1.07
CA GLY A 155 -7.84 18.68 0.07
C GLY A 155 -7.34 19.50 1.27
N TYR A 156 -6.04 19.46 1.54
CA TYR A 156 -5.45 20.20 2.64
C TYR A 156 -5.58 21.73 2.47
N PHE A 157 -5.36 22.27 1.27
CA PHE A 157 -5.39 23.71 1.03
C PHE A 157 -6.79 24.25 0.67
N LEU A 158 -7.66 23.45 0.06
CA LEU A 158 -8.93 23.93 -0.51
C LEU A 158 -10.17 23.47 0.26
N VAL A 159 -10.09 22.43 1.10
CA VAL A 159 -11.25 21.85 1.79
C VAL A 159 -11.20 22.12 3.28
N ASP A 160 -12.11 22.97 3.76
CA ASP A 160 -12.13 23.39 5.16
C ASP A 160 -13.09 22.63 6.06
N GLY A 161 -12.75 22.64 7.35
CA GLY A 161 -13.57 22.07 8.41
C GLY A 161 -13.72 20.55 8.34
N ALA A 162 -14.90 20.05 8.72
CA ALA A 162 -15.17 18.62 8.80
C ALA A 162 -15.26 17.94 7.41
N ALA A 163 -15.47 18.72 6.33
CA ALA A 163 -15.49 18.20 4.96
C ALA A 163 -14.14 17.60 4.54
N PHE A 164 -13.04 18.02 5.17
CA PHE A 164 -11.70 17.48 4.94
C PHE A 164 -11.66 15.96 5.23
N LEU A 165 -12.32 15.48 6.28
CA LEU A 165 -12.35 14.06 6.62
C LEU A 165 -13.09 13.23 5.55
N LEU A 166 -14.18 13.76 5.01
CA LEU A 166 -14.92 13.11 3.92
C LEU A 166 -14.13 13.11 2.61
N TRP A 167 -13.44 14.22 2.31
CA TRP A 167 -12.52 14.29 1.18
C TRP A 167 -11.42 13.23 1.32
N MET A 168 -10.81 13.12 2.50
CA MET A 168 -9.78 12.12 2.77
C MET A 168 -10.31 10.68 2.73
N ALA A 169 -11.57 10.44 3.13
CA ALA A 169 -12.20 9.14 2.96
C ALA A 169 -12.25 8.73 1.47
N VAL A 170 -12.71 9.64 0.60
CA VAL A 170 -12.83 9.37 -0.83
C VAL A 170 -11.47 9.31 -1.52
N VAL A 171 -10.59 10.27 -1.25
CA VAL A 171 -9.28 10.37 -1.92
C VAL A 171 -8.34 9.27 -1.47
N ASN A 172 -8.16 9.10 -0.16
CA ASN A 172 -7.22 8.11 0.34
C ASN A 172 -7.87 6.72 0.33
N GLY A 173 -9.04 6.56 0.94
CA GLY A 173 -9.73 5.28 0.97
C GLY A 173 -10.19 4.81 -0.41
N GLY A 174 -10.94 5.66 -1.11
CA GLY A 174 -11.44 5.36 -2.45
C GLY A 174 -10.34 5.27 -3.51
N GLY A 175 -9.33 6.14 -3.47
CA GLY A 175 -8.19 6.11 -4.39
C GLY A 175 -7.38 4.80 -4.27
N LEU A 176 -7.18 4.32 -3.05
CA LEU A 176 -6.53 3.02 -2.79
C LEU A 176 -7.38 1.86 -3.31
N ILE A 177 -8.70 1.86 -3.08
CA ILE A 177 -9.60 0.80 -3.56
C ILE A 177 -9.61 0.76 -5.09
N LEU A 178 -9.79 1.91 -5.76
CA LEU A 178 -9.78 2.01 -7.21
C LEU A 178 -8.44 1.59 -7.80
N GLY A 179 -7.34 2.04 -7.17
CA GLY A 179 -5.99 1.65 -7.57
C GLY A 179 -5.76 0.13 -7.45
N GLY A 180 -6.20 -0.48 -6.35
CA GLY A 180 -6.14 -1.92 -6.16
C GLY A 180 -6.98 -2.69 -7.18
N LEU A 181 -8.20 -2.22 -7.49
CA LEU A 181 -9.06 -2.83 -8.52
C LEU A 181 -8.47 -2.73 -9.93
N TRP A 182 -7.84 -1.60 -10.26
CA TRP A 182 -7.21 -1.39 -11.57
C TRP A 182 -5.98 -2.30 -11.77
N MET A 183 -5.15 -2.47 -10.74
CA MET A 183 -4.03 -3.42 -10.75
C MET A 183 -4.46 -4.89 -10.86
N ARG A 184 -5.70 -5.20 -10.49
CA ARG A 184 -6.26 -6.55 -10.64
C ARG A 184 -6.64 -6.88 -12.08
N ARG A 185 -6.79 -5.86 -12.94
CA ARG A 185 -7.20 -5.98 -14.35
C ARG A 185 -6.04 -5.86 -15.34
N SER A 186 -4.86 -5.45 -14.88
CA SER A 186 -3.65 -5.23 -15.69
C SER A 186 -2.67 -6.37 -15.50
#